data_AF-A0A3S4S4K7-F1
#
_entry.id   AF-A0A3S4S4K7-F1
#
_cell.length_a   1.000
_cell.length_b   1.000
_cell.length_c   1.000
_cell.angle_alpha   90.00
_cell.angle_beta   90.00
_cell.angle_gamma   90.00
#
_symmetry.space_group_name_H-M   'P 1'
#
loop_
_entity.id
_entity.type
_entity.pdbx_description
1 polymer ?
#
loop_
_entity_poly.entity_id
_entity_poly.type
_entity_poly.pdbx_seq_one_letter_code
_entity_poly.pdbx_strand_id
1 'polypeptide(L)' 'MKNKAKDGSFYWVFANVSASFDTNGNIINYYSVRRAPNRKSLSIIEEIYKILLEKEKKSGINAGVSALMDIVSSYKMTY' A
#
# COMPACT_ATOMS: atom_id res chain seq x y z
N MET A 1 2.58 0.86 -10.28
CA MET A 1 1.39 1.41 -10.97
C MET A 1 0.65 2.35 -10.01
N LYS A 2 0.12 3.49 -10.49
CA LYS A 2 -0.68 4.45 -9.68
C LYS A 2 -2.14 4.41 -10.11
N ASN A 3 -3.08 4.66 -9.20
CA ASN A 3 -4.51 4.74 -9.56
C ASN A 3 -4.77 6.00 -10.37
N LYS A 4 -5.21 5.83 -11.62
CA LYS A 4 -5.48 6.90 -12.57
C LYS A 4 -6.99 7.11 -12.71
N ALA A 5 -7.44 8.35 -12.62
CA ALA A 5 -8.82 8.74 -12.89
C ALA A 5 -9.04 8.93 -14.40
N LYS A 6 -10.30 9.05 -14.83
CA LYS A 6 -10.67 9.20 -16.25
C LYS A 6 -10.07 10.46 -16.88
N ASP A 7 -9.91 11.52 -16.07
CA ASP A 7 -9.27 12.79 -16.46
C ASP A 7 -7.73 12.70 -16.53
N GLY A 8 -7.15 11.57 -16.14
CA GLY A 8 -5.71 11.35 -16.13
C GLY A 8 -4.99 11.74 -14.84
N SER A 9 -5.70 12.29 -13.85
CA SER A 9 -5.15 12.58 -12.53
C SER A 9 -4.90 11.29 -11.73
N PHE A 10 -4.04 11.38 -10.71
CA PHE A 10 -3.76 10.25 -9.79
C PHE A 10 -4.38 10.51 -8.42
N TYR A 11 -4.86 9.45 -7.78
CA TYR A 11 -5.50 9.56 -6.46
C TYR A 11 -5.12 8.43 -5.50
N TRP A 12 -5.16 8.76 -4.21
CA TRP A 12 -4.96 7.82 -3.12
C TRP A 12 -6.25 7.07 -2.81
N VAL A 13 -6.13 5.77 -2.51
CA VAL A 13 -7.22 4.93 -2.01
C VAL A 13 -6.74 4.14 -0.81
N PHE A 14 -7.64 3.91 0.14
CA PHE A 14 -7.46 2.85 1.12
C PHE A 14 -8.05 1.56 0.55
N ALA A 15 -7.18 0.65 0.13
CA ALA A 15 -7.57 -0.62 -0.47
C ALA A 15 -7.40 -1.77 0.52
N ASN A 16 -8.40 -2.63 0.61
CA ASN A 16 -8.33 -3.92 1.29
C ASN A 16 -8.57 -5.02 0.25
N VAL A 17 -7.75 -6.07 0.28
CA VAL A 17 -7.86 -7.22 -0.62
C VAL A 17 -7.97 -8.47 0.25
N SER A 18 -9.02 -9.26 0.02
CA SER A 18 -9.24 -10.53 0.74
C SER A 18 -9.43 -11.65 -0.28
N ALA A 19 -8.76 -12.77 -0.03
CA ALA A 19 -8.99 -13.99 -0.79
C ALA A 19 -10.28 -14.67 -0.31
N SER A 20 -11.07 -15.15 -1.26
CA SER A 20 -12.21 -16.04 -1.03
C SER A 20 -11.77 -17.46 -1.29
N PHE A 21 -12.19 -18.38 -0.41
CA PHE A 21 -11.79 -19.77 -0.45
C PHE A 21 -12.99 -20.69 -0.71
N ASP A 22 -12.77 -21.81 -1.40
CA ASP A 22 -13.75 -22.90 -1.45
C ASP A 22 -13.77 -23.71 -0.14
N THR A 23 -14.61 -24.74 -0.08
CA THR A 23 -14.71 -25.65 1.07
C THR A 23 -13.44 -26.46 1.33
N ASN A 24 -12.54 -26.55 0.35
CA ASN A 24 -11.27 -27.26 0.43
C ASN A 24 -10.09 -26.33 0.75
N GLY A 25 -10.35 -25.03 0.96
CA GLY A 25 -9.32 -24.03 1.24
C GLY A 25 -8.56 -23.54 0.02
N ASN A 26 -9.00 -23.83 -1.21
CA ASN A 26 -8.39 -23.28 -2.42
C ASN A 26 -8.90 -21.85 -2.66
N ILE A 27 -8.01 -20.95 -3.07
CA ILE A 27 -8.38 -19.59 -3.45
C ILE A 27 -9.18 -19.63 -4.74
N ILE A 28 -10.44 -19.20 -4.68
CA ILE A 28 -11.33 -19.16 -5.83
C ILE A 28 -11.51 -17.76 -6.41
N ASN A 29 -11.35 -16.71 -5.59
CA ASN A 29 -11.53 -15.32 -6.00
C ASN A 29 -10.78 -14.37 -5.07
N TYR A 30 -10.61 -13.12 -5.51
CA TYR A 30 -10.16 -12.01 -4.66
C TYR A 30 -11.20 -10.90 -4.66
N TYR A 31 -11.57 -10.43 -3.47
CA TYR A 31 -12.42 -9.27 -3.29
C TYR A 31 -11.57 -8.07 -2.91
N SER A 32 -11.75 -6.95 -3.62
CA SER A 32 -11.05 -5.70 -3.33
C SER A 32 -12.03 -4.58 -3.01
N VAL A 33 -11.97 -4.08 -1.77
CA VAL A 33 -12.73 -2.90 -1.33
C VAL A 33 -11.82 -1.69 -1.38
N ARG A 34 -12.29 -0.61 -2.01
CA ARG A 34 -11.59 0.67 -2.07
C ARG A 34 -12.42 1.73 -1.39
N ARG A 35 -11.82 2.45 -0.46
CA ARG A 35 -12.45 3.57 0.26
C ARG A 35 -11.63 4.84 0.07
N ALA A 36 -12.30 5.98 0.22
CA ALA A 36 -11.61 7.25 0.33
C ALA A 36 -10.67 7.20 1.54
N PRO A 37 -9.38 7.56 1.37
CA PRO A 37 -8.43 7.56 2.47
C PRO A 37 -8.73 8.72 3.43
N ASN A 38 -8.37 8.54 4.70
CA ASN A 38 -8.45 9.62 5.68
C ASN A 38 -7.50 10.76 5.26
N ARG A 39 -8.06 11.96 5.07
CA ARG A 39 -7.31 13.15 4.65
C ARG A 39 -6.15 13.50 5.58
N LYS A 40 -6.32 13.30 6.90
CA LYS A 40 -5.26 13.59 7.89
C LYS A 40 -4.07 12.63 7.75
N SER A 41 -4.31 11.41 7.30
CA SER A 41 -3.26 10.41 7.10
C SER A 41 -2.52 10.57 5.77
N LEU A 42 -3.10 11.31 4.80
CA LEU A 42 -2.49 11.48 3.48
C LEU A 42 -1.14 12.20 3.55
N SER A 43 -1.00 13.26 4.34
CA SER A 43 0.25 13.99 4.46
C SER A 43 1.40 13.10 4.96
N ILE A 44 1.11 12.27 5.96
CA ILE A 44 2.06 11.31 6.53
C ILE A 44 2.45 10.25 5.49
N ILE A 45 1.46 9.68 4.79
CA ILE A 45 1.70 8.64 3.78
C ILE A 45 2.48 9.20 2.58
N GLU A 46 2.23 10.44 2.17
CA GLU A 46 2.96 11.09 1.08
C GLU A 46 4.44 11.27 1.40
N GLU A 47 4.78 11.63 2.65
CA GLU A 47 6.17 11.74 3.10
C GLU A 47 6.86 10.37 3.11
N ILE A 48 6.20 9.35 3.68
CA ILE A 48 6.71 7.98 3.69
C ILE A 48 6.93 7.48 2.25
N TYR A 49 5.96 7.70 1.36
CA TYR A 49 6.07 7.27 -0.04
C TYR A 49 7.27 7.89 -0.76
N LYS A 50 7.60 9.16 -0.48
CA LYS A 50 8.80 9.81 -1.05
C LYS A 50 10.08 9.11 -0.59
N ILE A 51 10.20 8.82 0.70
CA ILE A 51 11.37 8.12 1.28
C ILE A 51 11.52 6.74 0.64
N LEU A 52 10.43 5.98 0.53
CA LEU A 52 10.45 4.65 -0.08
C LEU A 52 10.86 4.73 -1.55
N LEU A 53 10.29 5.66 -2.32
CA LEU A 53 10.60 5.82 -3.74
C LEU A 53 12.07 6.18 -3.96
N GLU A 54 12.67 7.02 -3.10
CA GLU A 54 14.10 7.33 -3.19
C GLU A 54 14.98 6.11 -2.90
N LYS A 55 14.62 5.31 -1.90
CA LYS A 55 15.34 4.07 -1.57
C LYS A 55 15.20 3.03 -2.68
N GLU A 56 14.01 2.87 -3.24
CA GLU A 56 13.76 2.00 -4.39
C GLU A 56 14.59 2.40 -5.61
N LYS A 57 14.68 3.71 -5.91
CA LYS A 57 15.50 4.21 -7.02
C LYS A 57 16.99 3.96 -6.83
N LYS A 58 17.49 4.03 -5.60
CA LYS A 58 18.92 3.88 -5.30
C LYS A 58 19.36 2.43 -5.19
N SER A 59 18.53 1.57 -4.59
CA SER A 59 18.96 0.24 -4.13
C SER A 59 17.96 -0.87 -4.47
N GLY A 60 16.96 -0.57 -5.31
CA GLY A 60 15.96 -1.53 -5.75
C GLY A 60 14.82 -1.76 -4.75
N ILE A 61 13.85 -2.55 -5.17
CA ILE A 61 12.58 -2.77 -4.44
C ILE A 61 12.82 -3.32 -3.03
N ASN A 62 13.79 -4.22 -2.86
CA ASN A 62 14.09 -4.84 -1.57
C ASN A 62 14.50 -3.81 -0.50
N ALA A 63 15.24 -2.76 -0.89
CA ALA A 63 15.63 -1.70 0.03
C ALA A 63 14.44 -0.80 0.42
N GLY A 64 13.49 -0.58 -0.51
CA GLY A 64 12.22 0.06 -0.20
C GLY A 64 11.40 -0.75 0.80
N VAL A 65 11.26 -2.06 0.60
CA VAL A 65 10.54 -2.95 1.51
C VAL A 65 11.17 -2.98 2.90
N SER A 66 12.50 -3.08 3.00
CA SER A 66 13.20 -3.04 4.29
C SER A 66 12.90 -1.74 5.03
N ALA A 67 13.00 -0.61 4.33
CA ALA A 67 12.72 0.70 4.93
C ALA A 67 11.27 0.85 5.39
N LEU A 68 10.31 0.28 4.66
CA LEU A 68 8.92 0.25 5.08
C LEU A 68 8.76 -0.56 6.37
N MET A 69 9.39 -1.73 6.45
CA MET A 69 9.35 -2.57 7.66
C MET A 69 9.98 -1.86 8.88
N ASP A 70 11.09 -1.14 8.69
CA ASP A 70 11.72 -0.34 9.74
C ASP A 70 10.79 0.76 10.25
N ILE A 71 10.15 1.48 9.33
CA ILE A 71 9.18 2.54 9.66
C ILE A 71 8.01 1.94 10.44
N VAL A 72 7.38 0.87 9.96
CA VAL A 72 6.22 0.25 10.64
C VAL A 72 6.60 -0.27 12.03
N SER A 73 7.77 -0.90 12.15
CA SER A 73 8.29 -1.40 13.43
C SER A 73 8.52 -0.26 14.43
N SER A 74 8.99 0.90 13.97
CA SER A 74 9.18 2.08 14.82
C SER A 74 7.87 2.59 15.46
N TYR A 75 6.73 2.36 14.81
CA TYR A 75 5.41 2.71 15.33
C TYR A 75 4.79 1.64 16.25
N LYS A 76 5.54 0.59 16.62
CA LYS A 76 5.08 -0.54 17.47
C LYS A 76 3.80 -1.21 16.95
N MET A 77 3.60 -1.22 15.64
CA MET A 77 2.47 -1.92 15.03
C MET A 77 2.92 -3.33 14.62
N THR A 78 2.50 -4.35 15.37
CA THR A 78 2.53 -5.75 14.92
C THR A 78 1.36 -6.00 13.97
N TYR A 79 1.65 -6.51 12.77
CA TYR A 79 0.66 -7.09 11.88
C TYR A 79 0.49 -8.57 12.18
#